data_AF-A0A7S4HQ74-F1
#
_entry.id   AF-A0A7S4HQ74-F1
#
_cell.length_a   1.000
_cell.length_b   1.000
_cell.length_c   1.000
_cell.angle_alpha   90.00
_cell.angle_beta   90.00
_cell.angle_gamma   90.00
#
_symmetry.space_group_name_H-M   'P 1'
#
loop_
_entity.id
_entity.type
_entity.pdbx_description
1 polymer ?
#
loop_
_entity_poly.entity_id
_entity_poly.type
_entity_poly.pdbx_seq_one_letter_code
_entity_poly.pdbx_strand_id
1 'polypeptide(L)'
;GDVTVNNVTVDGSGDWSANNEDLSSLDDGNVTIDVIVTDAAGNTNNTSTTTIKDTVAPAAPIIDTVPAINIENENAFNVTGTAEPYSSIDITFTDINGGDVTVNNIT
;
A
#
# COMPACT_ATOMS: atom_id res chain seq x y z
N GLY A 1 15.92 -10.60 -7.02
CA GLY A 1 16.36 -11.93 -7.49
C GLY A 1 15.23 -12.92 -7.32
N ASP A 2 15.16 -13.98 -8.12
CA ASP A 2 13.99 -14.87 -8.12
C ASP A 2 13.83 -15.64 -6.80
N VAL A 3 12.58 -15.78 -6.33
CA VAL A 3 12.23 -16.64 -5.19
C VAL A 3 11.50 -17.86 -5.72
N THR A 4 11.97 -19.06 -5.38
CA THR A 4 11.33 -20.32 -5.77
C THR A 4 10.84 -21.07 -4.54
N VAL A 5 9.56 -21.43 -4.54
CA VAL A 5 8.93 -22.20 -3.48
C VAL A 5 8.87 -23.68 -3.89
N ASN A 6 9.61 -24.54 -3.20
CA ASN A 6 9.73 -25.96 -3.57
C ASN A 6 8.90 -26.92 -2.69
N ASN A 7 8.14 -26.40 -1.73
CA ASN A 7 7.53 -27.21 -0.67
C ASN A 7 6.00 -27.13 -0.61
N VAL A 8 5.36 -26.78 -1.74
CA VAL A 8 3.90 -26.76 -1.89
C VAL A 8 3.42 -28.14 -2.34
N THR A 9 2.48 -28.72 -1.60
CA THR A 9 1.77 -29.95 -2.00
C THR A 9 0.32 -29.64 -2.32
N VAL A 10 -0.18 -30.23 -3.41
CA VAL A 10 -1.62 -30.30 -3.69
C VAL A 10 -2.18 -31.48 -2.89
N ASP A 11 -3.23 -31.25 -2.10
CA ASP A 11 -3.84 -32.29 -1.27
C ASP A 11 -4.80 -33.21 -2.06
N GLY A 12 -5.39 -34.19 -1.36
CA GLY A 12 -6.32 -35.15 -1.96
C GLY A 12 -7.65 -34.55 -2.45
N SER A 13 -7.93 -33.29 -2.12
CA SER A 13 -9.09 -32.52 -2.57
C SER A 13 -8.74 -31.58 -3.73
N GLY A 14 -7.46 -31.43 -4.06
CA GLY A 14 -6.98 -30.53 -5.11
C GLY A 14 -6.59 -29.14 -4.59
N ASP A 15 -6.62 -28.93 -3.28
CA ASP A 15 -6.26 -27.66 -2.66
C ASP A 15 -4.75 -27.57 -2.44
N TRP A 16 -4.18 -26.37 -2.58
CA TRP A 16 -2.77 -26.11 -2.33
C TRP A 16 -2.60 -24.75 -1.67
N SER A 17 -1.52 -24.58 -0.90
CA SER A 17 -1.14 -23.28 -0.35
C SER A 17 0.38 -23.18 -0.20
N ALA A 18 0.92 -22.00 -0.49
CA ALA A 18 2.27 -21.59 -0.11
C ALA A 18 2.12 -20.60 1.05
N ASN A 19 2.77 -20.85 2.18
CA ASN A 19 2.60 -20.05 3.40
C ASN A 19 3.96 -19.68 3.98
N ASN A 20 4.07 -18.44 4.47
CA ASN A 20 5.28 -17.91 5.12
C ASN A 20 6.51 -17.85 4.20
N GLU A 21 6.30 -17.57 2.91
CA GLU A 21 7.38 -17.36 1.96
C GLU A 21 8.06 -16.01 2.23
N ASP A 22 9.39 -15.99 2.25
CA ASP A 22 10.17 -14.76 2.40
C ASP A 22 10.39 -14.12 1.03
N LEU A 23 9.70 -13.00 0.80
CA LEU A 23 9.80 -12.19 -0.42
C LEU A 23 10.66 -10.93 -0.22
N SER A 24 11.44 -10.84 0.86
CA SER A 24 12.25 -9.65 1.20
C SER A 24 13.31 -9.34 0.14
N SER A 25 13.79 -10.34 -0.59
CA SER A 25 14.78 -10.19 -1.68
C SER A 25 14.20 -9.74 -3.03
N LEU A 26 12.88 -9.61 -3.14
CA LEU A 26 12.23 -9.01 -4.32
C LEU A 26 12.26 -7.48 -4.19
N ASP A 27 12.41 -6.78 -5.29
CA ASP A 27 12.29 -5.32 -5.29
C ASP A 27 10.81 -4.91 -5.24
N ASP A 28 10.53 -3.69 -4.79
CA ASP A 28 9.20 -3.10 -4.88
C ASP A 28 8.81 -2.87 -6.35
N GLY A 29 7.50 -2.92 -6.62
CA GLY A 29 6.91 -2.87 -7.96
C GLY A 29 6.10 -4.12 -8.30
N ASN A 30 5.94 -4.39 -9.60
CA ASN A 30 5.22 -5.56 -10.06
C ASN A 30 5.96 -6.86 -9.70
N VAL A 31 5.26 -7.74 -9.00
CA VAL A 31 5.71 -9.11 -8.70
C VAL A 31 4.86 -10.09 -9.50
N THR A 32 5.50 -10.91 -10.32
CA THR A 32 4.85 -12.01 -11.04
C THR A 32 4.84 -13.27 -10.18
N ILE A 33 3.70 -13.95 -10.13
CA ILE A 33 3.51 -15.23 -9.46
C ILE A 33 3.22 -16.27 -10.53
N ASP A 34 4.14 -17.22 -10.71
CA ASP A 34 4.00 -18.34 -11.63
C ASP A 34 3.71 -19.62 -10.84
N VAL A 35 2.66 -20.33 -11.22
CA VAL A 35 2.27 -21.61 -10.61
C VAL A 35 2.34 -22.70 -11.66
N ILE A 36 3.10 -23.75 -11.38
CA ILE A 36 3.24 -24.93 -12.24
C ILE A 36 2.70 -26.14 -11.47
N VAL A 37 1.78 -26.87 -12.10
CA VAL A 37 1.29 -28.16 -11.60
C VAL A 37 1.82 -29.28 -12.49
N THR A 38 2.27 -30.37 -11.87
CA THR A 38 2.71 -31.58 -12.55
C THR A 38 1.95 -32.78 -11.99
N ASP A 39 1.30 -33.58 -12.84
CA ASP A 39 0.62 -34.80 -12.40
C ASP A 39 1.59 -35.99 -12.23
N ALA A 40 1.11 -37.11 -11.69
CA ALA A 40 1.93 -38.30 -11.45
C ALA A 40 2.44 -38.97 -12.75
N ALA A 41 1.80 -38.71 -13.89
CA ALA A 41 2.24 -39.19 -15.20
C ALA A 41 3.29 -38.27 -15.84
N GLY A 42 3.56 -37.10 -15.24
CA GLY A 42 4.53 -36.12 -15.71
C GLY A 42 3.95 -35.06 -16.64
N ASN A 43 2.62 -34.95 -16.77
CA ASN A 43 2.03 -33.86 -17.54
C ASN A 43 2.07 -32.56 -16.73
N THR A 44 2.48 -31.47 -17.37
CA THR A 44 2.61 -30.15 -16.73
C THR A 44 1.60 -29.15 -17.29
N ASN A 45 1.09 -28.27 -16.43
CA ASN A 45 0.37 -27.07 -16.84
C ASN A 45 0.75 -25.88 -15.94
N ASN A 46 0.52 -24.65 -16.39
CA ASN A 46 0.85 -23.46 -15.62
C ASN A 46 -0.20 -22.35 -15.70
N THR A 47 -0.12 -21.43 -14.74
CA THR A 47 -0.84 -20.16 -14.75
C THR A 47 0.04 -19.08 -14.14
N SER A 48 -0.24 -17.82 -14.47
CA SER A 48 0.49 -16.68 -13.93
C SER A 48 -0.44 -15.51 -13.61
N THR A 49 -0.06 -14.75 -12.59
CA THR A 49 -0.73 -13.50 -12.21
C THR A 49 0.30 -12.49 -11.72
N THR A 50 -0.09 -11.23 -11.58
CA THR A 50 0.76 -10.18 -11.02
C THR A 50 0.12 -9.56 -9.78
N THR A 51 0.97 -9.15 -8.86
CA THR A 51 0.62 -8.30 -7.71
C THR A 51 1.60 -7.15 -7.62
N ILE A 52 1.37 -6.23 -6.68
CA ILE A 52 2.27 -5.12 -6.40
C ILE A 52 2.88 -5.36 -5.02
N LYS A 53 4.21 -5.31 -4.94
CA LYS A 53 4.94 -5.18 -3.69
C LYS A 53 5.25 -3.69 -3.49
N ASP A 54 4.87 -3.16 -2.35
CA ASP A 54 5.20 -1.80 -1.94
C ASP A 54 5.53 -1.83 -0.45
N THR A 55 6.78 -1.54 -0.13
CA THR A 55 7.32 -1.55 1.24
C THR A 55 7.80 -0.18 1.68
N VAL A 56 7.75 0.82 0.79
CA VAL A 56 8.16 2.19 1.09
C VAL A 56 6.94 2.99 1.53
N ALA A 57 6.91 3.36 2.82
CA ALA A 57 5.89 4.26 3.32
C ALA A 57 6.06 5.67 2.70
N PRO A 58 4.96 6.40 2.48
CA PRO A 58 5.05 7.75 1.96
C PRO A 58 5.81 8.66 2.93
N ALA A 59 6.55 9.63 2.38
CA ALA A 59 7.16 10.68 3.20
C ALA A 59 6.09 11.45 3.99
N ALA A 60 6.39 11.77 5.27
CA ALA A 60 5.49 12.57 6.10
C ALA A 60 5.24 13.94 5.45
N PRO A 61 3.99 14.46 5.51
CA PRO A 61 3.70 15.79 4.99
C PRO A 61 4.42 16.85 5.82
N ILE A 62 4.84 17.93 5.15
CA ILE A 62 5.44 19.12 5.75
C ILE A 62 4.40 20.24 5.69
N ILE A 63 4.23 20.96 6.80
CA ILE A 63 3.42 22.18 6.84
C ILE A 63 4.34 23.38 6.65
N ASP A 64 4.08 24.17 5.59
CA ASP A 64 4.91 25.32 5.23
C ASP A 64 4.40 26.60 5.90
N THR A 65 3.10 26.88 5.80
CA THR A 65 2.51 28.12 6.31
C THR A 65 1.25 27.87 7.11
N VAL A 66 1.21 28.45 8.33
CA VAL A 66 0.03 28.47 9.21
C VAL A 66 -0.07 29.88 9.79
N PRO A 67 -0.87 30.78 9.19
CA PRO A 67 -1.09 32.09 9.77
C PRO A 67 -1.91 31.97 11.06
N ALA A 68 -1.85 32.99 11.91
CA ALA A 68 -2.80 33.10 13.02
C ALA A 68 -4.23 33.24 12.47
N ILE A 69 -5.18 32.54 13.09
CA ILE A 69 -6.60 32.70 12.77
C ILE A 69 -7.10 34.01 13.39
N ASN A 70 -7.81 34.81 12.59
CA ASN A 70 -8.43 36.07 13.02
C ASN A 70 -9.76 36.30 12.28
N ILE A 71 -10.46 37.39 12.60
CA ILE A 71 -11.78 37.71 12.02
C ILE A 71 -11.76 37.86 10.48
N GLU A 72 -10.60 38.16 9.89
CA GLU A 72 -10.46 38.36 8.44
C GLU A 72 -10.30 37.04 7.68
N ASN A 73 -9.79 35.98 8.33
CA ASN A 73 -9.51 34.70 7.67
C ASN A 73 -10.26 33.49 8.24
N GLU A 74 -11.00 33.62 9.35
CA GLU A 74 -11.68 32.48 10.02
C GLU A 74 -12.67 31.74 9.11
N ASN A 75 -13.25 32.42 8.11
CA ASN A 75 -14.20 31.82 7.15
C ASN A 75 -13.54 31.32 5.86
N ALA A 76 -12.23 31.55 5.68
CA ALA A 76 -11.46 31.19 4.49
C ALA A 76 -9.98 30.95 4.85
N PHE A 77 -9.75 30.12 5.86
CA PHE A 77 -8.41 29.84 6.37
C PHE A 77 -7.64 28.95 5.41
N ASN A 78 -6.38 29.29 5.14
CA ASN A 78 -5.50 28.51 4.27
C ASN A 78 -4.31 27.98 5.06
N VAL A 79 -4.04 26.71 4.88
CA VAL A 79 -2.80 26.02 5.29
C VAL A 79 -2.14 25.47 4.04
N THR A 80 -0.83 25.62 3.92
CA THR A 80 -0.07 25.07 2.79
C THR A 80 1.02 24.12 3.29
N GLY A 81 1.42 23.20 2.43
CA GLY A 81 2.46 22.24 2.72
C GLY A 81 2.82 21.41 1.50
N THR A 82 3.71 20.45 1.70
CA THR A 82 4.10 19.46 0.69
C THR A 82 3.92 18.05 1.24
N ALA A 83 3.50 17.11 0.41
CA ALA A 83 3.50 15.68 0.72
C ALA A 83 4.17 14.90 -0.42
N GLU A 84 4.31 13.59 -0.24
CA GLU A 84 4.80 12.73 -1.30
C GLU A 84 3.87 12.80 -2.53
N PRO A 85 4.41 12.91 -3.77
CA PRO A 85 3.59 12.91 -4.97
C PRO A 85 2.67 11.69 -5.04
N TYR A 86 1.42 11.91 -5.46
CA TYR A 86 0.38 10.88 -5.59
C TYR A 86 -0.10 10.24 -4.28
N SER A 87 0.34 10.75 -3.12
CA SER A 87 -0.25 10.41 -1.82
C SER A 87 -1.51 11.24 -1.55
N SER A 88 -2.32 10.80 -0.59
CA SER A 88 -3.48 11.55 -0.10
C SER A 88 -3.17 12.23 1.22
N ILE A 89 -3.71 13.43 1.42
CA ILE A 89 -3.63 14.18 2.69
C ILE A 89 -5.01 14.26 3.33
N ASP A 90 -5.07 13.97 4.63
CA ASP A 90 -6.19 14.31 5.51
C ASP A 90 -5.76 15.39 6.51
N ILE A 91 -6.57 16.44 6.68
CA ILE A 91 -6.31 17.57 7.58
C ILE A 91 -7.48 17.71 8.56
N THR A 92 -7.17 17.76 9.86
CA THR A 92 -8.16 18.05 10.91
C THR A 92 -7.76 19.31 11.66
N PHE A 93 -8.69 20.26 11.74
CA PHE A 93 -8.62 21.42 12.62
C PHE A 93 -9.44 21.12 13.87
N THR A 94 -8.80 21.09 15.03
CA THR A 94 -9.44 20.78 16.33
C THR A 94 -9.35 21.99 17.25
N ASP A 95 -10.48 22.41 17.82
CA ASP A 95 -10.51 23.45 18.86
C ASP A 95 -10.25 22.88 20.27
N ILE A 96 -10.11 23.76 21.27
CA ILE A 96 -9.85 23.35 22.67
C ILE A 96 -11.00 22.56 23.31
N ASN A 97 -12.20 22.62 22.73
CA ASN A 97 -13.39 21.91 23.19
C ASN A 97 -13.58 20.56 22.48
N GLY A 98 -12.69 20.23 21.53
CA GLY A 98 -12.79 19.01 20.71
C GLY A 98 -13.73 19.12 19.52
N GLY A 99 -14.07 20.34 19.09
CA GLY A 99 -14.78 20.57 17.84
C GLY A 99 -13.84 20.42 16.65
N ASP A 100 -14.21 19.60 15.67
CA ASP A 100 -13.39 19.27 14.51
C ASP A 100 -13.97 19.78 13.20
N VAL A 101 -13.11 20.33 12.35
CA VAL A 101 -13.33 20.49 10.91
C VAL A 101 -12.31 19.62 10.19
N THR A 102 -12.77 18.68 9.37
CA THR A 102 -11.89 17.75 8.66
C THR A 102 -12.00 17.94 7.14
N VAL A 103 -10.85 17.91 6.47
CA VAL A 103 -10.72 17.94 5.01
C VAL A 103 -9.98 16.65 4.60
N ASN A 104 -10.66 15.76 3.89
CA ASN A 104 -10.13 14.42 3.57
C ASN A 104 -9.80 14.26 2.08
N ASN A 105 -8.89 13.33 1.78
CA ASN A 105 -8.54 12.87 0.44
C ASN A 105 -8.10 13.98 -0.53
N ILE A 106 -7.26 14.90 -0.06
CA ILE A 106 -6.62 15.86 -0.95
C ILE A 106 -5.53 15.11 -1.73
N THR A 107 -5.65 15.06 -3.06
CA THR A 107 -4.68 14.50 -4.01
C THR A 107 -3.96 15.60 -4.78
#